data_AF-A0A0G0XMU9-F1
#
_entry.id   AF-A0A0G0XMU9-F1
#
_cell.length_a   1.000
_cell.length_b   1.000
_cell.length_c   1.000
_cell.angle_alpha   90.00
_cell.angle_beta   90.00
_cell.angle_gamma   90.00
#
_symmetry.space_group_name_H-M   'P 1'
#
loop_
_entity.id
_entity.type
_entity.pdbx_description
1 polymer ?
#
loop_
_entity_poly.entity_id
_entity_poly.type
_entity_poly.pdbx_seq_one_letter_code
_entity_poly.pdbx_strand_id
1 'polypeptide(L)'
;IIFLRDYGTQIKYINIFEASLIVLLLSWILYFKNKAIDLKNKINFELMASIVFSIMAVKMIRNFGIYALTGISIAALNLSSVKIKNKKLRAGAIFAICALISIAIYNTPNNNIYTWLEDAKRFGFNIPDGASKAVEFVKQNNIRGPVFNNFDVGSLLVWKLFPKQKVFVDGRPEAYSVDFFEKIYKPMQENPALWQKYSEQYKINYVFFDYKDITPWAKSFLFNIFQNPKWTLIYRDNSTIILLKNTDENRTLINRFKLNFI
;
A
#
# COMPACT_ATOMS: atom_id res chain seq x y z
N ILE A 1 3.60 -6.17 10.73
CA ILE A 1 2.30 -5.66 11.24
C ILE A 1 2.49 -4.48 12.19
N ILE A 2 3.33 -4.62 13.23
CA ILE A 2 3.54 -3.61 14.27
C ILE A 2 3.87 -2.23 13.68
N PHE A 3 4.87 -2.16 12.80
CA PHE A 3 5.24 -0.92 12.11
C PHE A 3 4.04 -0.21 11.45
N LEU A 4 3.16 -0.93 10.74
CA LEU A 4 2.03 -0.29 10.03
C LEU A 4 0.93 0.24 10.97
N ARG A 5 0.80 -0.33 12.18
CA ARG A 5 -0.06 0.24 13.22
C ARG A 5 0.45 1.61 13.64
N ASP A 6 1.77 1.76 13.76
CA ASP A 6 2.40 3.04 14.11
C ASP A 6 2.13 4.13 13.04
N TYR A 7 1.86 3.73 11.80
CA TYR A 7 1.44 4.63 10.72
C TYR A 7 -0.06 4.89 10.65
N GLY A 8 -0.89 4.17 11.41
CA GLY A 8 -2.34 4.27 11.37
C GLY A 8 -2.97 3.77 10.07
N THR A 9 -2.29 2.88 9.34
CA THR A 9 -2.72 2.44 7.99
C THR A 9 -3.10 0.96 7.97
N GLN A 10 -4.04 0.60 7.08
CA GLN A 10 -4.49 -0.78 6.86
C GLN A 10 -4.99 -1.49 8.13
N ILE A 11 -5.49 -0.74 9.11
CA ILE A 11 -5.96 -1.28 10.40
C ILE A 11 -7.01 -2.37 10.20
N LYS A 12 -7.94 -2.17 9.25
CA LYS A 12 -8.99 -3.16 8.95
C LYS A 12 -8.42 -4.47 8.41
N TYR A 13 -7.43 -4.41 7.53
CA TYR A 13 -6.71 -5.60 7.04
C TYR A 13 -5.97 -6.32 8.17
N ILE A 14 -5.33 -5.57 9.07
CA ILE A 14 -4.64 -6.13 10.24
C ILE A 14 -5.64 -6.83 11.16
N ASN A 15 -6.79 -6.22 11.44
CA ASN A 15 -7.82 -6.80 12.30
C ASN A 15 -8.41 -8.09 11.69
N ILE A 16 -8.64 -8.13 10.37
CA ILE A 16 -9.07 -9.34 9.66
C ILE A 16 -8.00 -10.43 9.77
N PHE A 17 -6.74 -10.08 9.59
CA PHE A 17 -5.63 -11.01 9.76
C PHE A 17 -5.58 -11.58 11.19
N GLU A 18 -5.67 -10.75 12.23
CA GLU A 18 -5.67 -11.20 13.63
C GLU A 18 -6.87 -12.10 13.94
N ALA A 19 -8.07 -11.74 13.49
CA ALA A 19 -9.25 -12.59 13.62
C ALA A 19 -9.06 -13.96 12.94
N SER A 20 -8.48 -13.99 11.73
CA SER A 20 -8.18 -15.24 11.03
C SER A 20 -7.13 -16.08 11.75
N LEU A 21 -6.16 -15.45 12.42
CA LEU A 21 -5.12 -16.14 13.19
C LEU A 21 -5.74 -16.80 14.42
N ILE A 22 -6.70 -16.14 15.09
CA ILE A 22 -7.47 -16.73 16.18
C ILE A 22 -8.26 -17.95 15.68
N VAL A 23 -8.92 -17.86 14.54
CA VAL A 23 -9.64 -19.00 13.94
C VAL A 23 -8.69 -20.17 13.65
N LEU A 24 -7.51 -19.89 13.10
CA LEU A 24 -6.49 -20.90 12.85
C LEU A 24 -6.00 -21.56 14.15
N LEU A 25 -5.73 -20.79 15.20
CA LEU A 25 -5.32 -21.31 16.51
C LEU A 25 -6.42 -22.18 17.15
N LEU A 26 -7.68 -21.72 17.11
CA LEU A 26 -8.81 -22.49 17.60
C LEU A 26 -9.00 -23.80 16.83
N SER A 27 -8.78 -23.77 15.51
CA SER A 27 -8.85 -24.98 14.68
C SER A 27 -7.82 -26.03 15.13
N TRP A 28 -6.60 -25.61 15.48
CA TRP A 28 -5.56 -26.50 16.01
C TRP A 28 -5.94 -27.08 17.38
N ILE A 29 -6.49 -26.26 18.28
CA ILE A 29 -6.97 -26.72 19.60
C ILE A 29 -8.05 -27.80 19.42
N LEU A 30 -9.02 -27.57 18.52
CA LEU A 30 -10.09 -28.53 18.24
C LEU A 30 -9.55 -29.82 17.61
N TYR A 31 -8.59 -29.69 16.71
CA TYR A 31 -7.92 -30.82 16.09
C TYR A 31 -7.24 -31.72 17.13
N PHE A 32 -6.39 -31.15 18.00
CA PHE A 32 -5.68 -31.91 19.04
C PHE A 32 -6.62 -32.51 20.09
N LYS A 33 -7.72 -31.82 20.43
CA LYS A 33 -8.74 -32.36 21.36
C LYS A 33 -9.48 -33.56 20.79
N ASN A 34 -9.77 -33.56 19.49
CA ASN A 34 -10.60 -34.62 18.91
C ASN A 34 -9.85 -35.92 18.60
N LYS A 35 -8.50 -35.97 18.70
CA LYS A 35 -7.62 -37.17 18.57
C LYS A 35 -7.95 -38.18 17.44
N ALA A 36 -8.87 -37.87 16.52
CA ALA A 36 -9.55 -38.84 15.68
C ALA A 36 -8.82 -39.15 14.37
N ILE A 37 -7.60 -38.65 14.18
CA ILE A 37 -6.83 -38.96 12.98
C ILE A 37 -5.40 -39.36 13.36
N ASP A 38 -5.10 -40.63 13.08
CA ASP A 38 -3.80 -41.27 13.20
C ASP A 38 -2.88 -40.70 12.10
N LEU A 39 -2.10 -39.66 12.41
CA LEU A 39 -1.27 -38.93 11.44
C LEU A 39 0.10 -38.59 12.03
N LYS A 40 0.89 -39.61 12.40
CA LYS A 40 2.28 -39.40 12.85
C LYS A 40 3.17 -38.64 11.83
N ASN A 41 2.82 -38.63 10.54
CA ASN A 41 3.68 -38.07 9.48
C ASN A 41 3.10 -36.87 8.68
N LYS A 42 1.79 -36.62 8.71
CA LYS A 42 1.19 -35.45 7.99
C LYS A 42 1.23 -34.19 8.84
N ILE A 43 0.84 -34.28 10.13
CA ILE A 43 0.72 -33.17 11.11
C ILE A 43 1.92 -32.23 11.14
N ASN A 44 3.14 -32.71 10.89
CA ASN A 44 4.34 -31.87 10.93
C ASN A 44 4.31 -30.82 9.82
N PHE A 45 3.88 -31.16 8.61
CA PHE A 45 3.90 -30.21 7.50
C PHE A 45 2.86 -29.11 7.67
N GLU A 46 1.59 -29.43 7.93
CA GLU A 46 0.57 -28.39 8.09
C GLU A 46 0.83 -27.54 9.34
N LEU A 47 1.30 -28.12 10.44
CA LEU A 47 1.64 -27.37 11.64
C LEU A 47 2.80 -26.40 11.34
N MET A 48 3.90 -26.89 10.77
CA MET A 48 5.05 -26.07 10.40
C MET A 48 4.65 -24.99 9.38
N ALA A 49 3.88 -25.33 8.35
CA ALA A 49 3.40 -24.38 7.35
C ALA A 49 2.54 -23.30 8.00
N SER A 50 1.58 -23.67 8.86
CA SER A 50 0.73 -22.71 9.56
C SER A 50 1.55 -21.76 10.44
N ILE A 51 2.58 -22.25 11.13
CA ILE A 51 3.49 -21.44 11.95
C ILE A 51 4.33 -20.51 11.07
N VAL A 52 5.02 -21.05 10.06
CA VAL A 52 5.92 -20.29 9.18
C VAL A 52 5.16 -19.16 8.47
N PHE A 53 4.02 -19.47 7.84
CA PHE A 53 3.26 -18.46 7.11
C PHE A 53 2.60 -17.44 8.04
N SER A 54 2.21 -17.83 9.26
CA SER A 54 1.74 -16.88 10.27
C SER A 54 2.85 -15.92 10.70
N ILE A 55 4.06 -16.44 11.00
CA ILE A 55 5.22 -15.60 11.35
C ILE A 55 5.59 -14.66 10.19
N MET A 56 5.60 -15.17 8.96
CA MET A 56 5.87 -14.38 7.76
C MET A 56 4.84 -13.25 7.60
N ALA A 57 3.55 -13.51 7.80
CA ALA A 57 2.49 -12.51 7.74
C ALA A 57 2.60 -11.48 8.87
N VAL A 58 2.89 -11.91 10.10
CA VAL A 58 3.15 -10.99 11.23
C VAL A 58 4.31 -10.05 10.93
N LYS A 59 5.39 -10.56 10.31
CA LYS A 59 6.56 -9.76 9.95
C LYS A 59 6.26 -8.78 8.82
N MET A 60 5.64 -9.21 7.71
CA MET A 60 5.45 -8.37 6.52
C MET A 60 4.05 -8.55 5.90
N ILE A 61 3.39 -7.42 5.60
CA ILE A 61 2.01 -7.43 5.09
C ILE A 61 1.89 -8.07 3.71
N ARG A 62 2.95 -8.05 2.89
CA ARG A 62 2.97 -8.75 1.59
C ARG A 62 2.77 -10.25 1.71
N ASN A 63 3.01 -10.83 2.88
CA ASN A 63 2.79 -12.26 3.13
C ASN A 63 1.35 -12.59 3.54
N PHE A 64 0.46 -11.60 3.70
CA PHE A 64 -0.95 -11.83 4.04
C PHE A 64 -1.65 -12.73 3.01
N GLY A 65 -1.36 -12.55 1.72
CA GLY A 65 -1.96 -13.37 0.66
C GLY A 65 -1.58 -14.84 0.77
N ILE A 66 -0.28 -15.13 0.93
CA ILE A 66 0.21 -16.50 1.06
C ILE A 66 -0.32 -17.14 2.35
N TYR A 67 -0.29 -16.39 3.46
CA TYR A 67 -0.88 -16.83 4.71
C TYR A 67 -2.37 -17.13 4.59
N ALA A 68 -3.15 -16.29 3.90
CA ALA A 68 -4.59 -16.50 3.75
C ALA A 68 -4.87 -17.82 3.03
N LEU A 69 -4.13 -18.12 1.95
CA LEU A 69 -4.25 -19.37 1.19
C LEU A 69 -3.90 -20.59 2.04
N THR A 70 -2.81 -20.54 2.80
CA THR A 70 -2.36 -21.68 3.61
C THR A 70 -3.19 -21.85 4.88
N GLY A 71 -3.45 -20.75 5.58
CA GLY A 71 -4.15 -20.71 6.85
C GLY A 71 -5.61 -21.14 6.72
N ILE A 72 -6.33 -20.68 5.69
CA ILE A 72 -7.73 -21.10 5.48
C ILE A 72 -7.84 -22.59 5.16
N SER A 73 -6.92 -23.11 4.34
CA SER A 73 -6.89 -24.51 3.94
C SER A 73 -6.61 -25.42 5.13
N ILE A 74 -5.62 -25.06 5.95
CA ILE A 74 -5.26 -25.81 7.15
C ILE A 74 -6.37 -25.73 8.21
N ALA A 75 -6.96 -24.55 8.41
CA ALA A 75 -8.09 -24.40 9.32
C ALA A 75 -9.29 -25.26 8.87
N ALA A 76 -9.58 -25.31 7.57
CA ALA A 76 -10.64 -26.16 7.03
C ALA A 76 -10.34 -27.66 7.25
N LEU A 77 -9.10 -28.10 7.03
CA LEU A 77 -8.67 -29.47 7.31
C LEU A 77 -8.83 -29.83 8.80
N ASN A 78 -8.37 -28.95 9.68
CA ASN A 78 -8.51 -29.11 11.13
C ASN A 78 -9.97 -29.19 11.56
N LEU A 79 -10.83 -28.34 11.01
CA LEU A 79 -12.26 -28.32 11.30
C LEU A 79 -13.00 -29.53 10.71
N SER A 80 -12.52 -30.10 9.60
CA SER A 80 -13.10 -31.31 9.01
C SER A 80 -12.98 -32.55 9.91
N SER A 81 -11.99 -32.58 10.82
CA SER A 81 -11.86 -33.66 11.81
C SER A 81 -12.93 -33.61 12.91
N VAL A 82 -13.60 -32.46 13.07
CA VAL A 82 -14.61 -32.24 14.10
C VAL A 82 -15.95 -32.81 13.66
N LYS A 83 -16.36 -33.95 14.25
CA LYS A 83 -17.67 -34.56 13.99
C LYS A 83 -18.78 -33.86 14.79
N ILE A 84 -19.51 -32.94 14.15
CA ILE A 84 -20.70 -32.32 14.74
C ILE A 84 -21.87 -33.31 14.72
N LYS A 85 -22.10 -33.99 15.86
CA LYS A 85 -23.18 -35.00 16.00
C LYS A 85 -24.59 -34.39 15.96
N ASN A 86 -24.75 -33.17 16.46
CA ASN A 86 -26.05 -32.49 16.48
C ASN A 86 -26.42 -31.96 15.09
N LYS A 87 -27.45 -32.55 14.47
CA LYS A 87 -27.92 -32.17 13.12
C LYS A 87 -28.34 -30.71 13.02
N LYS A 88 -29.00 -30.14 14.05
CA LYS A 88 -29.41 -28.73 14.07
C LYS A 88 -28.20 -27.81 14.09
N LEU A 89 -27.20 -28.12 14.93
CA LEU A 89 -25.96 -27.34 15.00
C LEU A 89 -25.17 -27.39 13.69
N ARG A 90 -25.08 -28.57 13.07
CA ARG A 90 -24.43 -28.74 11.76
C ARG A 90 -25.15 -27.95 10.67
N ALA A 91 -26.47 -28.02 10.60
CA ALA A 91 -27.27 -27.26 9.65
C ALA A 91 -27.09 -25.75 9.87
N GLY A 92 -27.10 -25.29 11.13
CA GLY A 92 -26.85 -23.90 11.48
C GLY A 92 -25.46 -23.41 11.07
N ALA A 93 -24.41 -24.23 11.27
CA ALA A 93 -23.05 -23.89 10.85
C ALA A 93 -22.92 -23.80 9.31
N ILE A 94 -23.50 -24.74 8.57
CA ILE A 94 -23.53 -24.71 7.11
C ILE A 94 -24.29 -23.46 6.64
N PHE A 95 -25.45 -23.18 7.21
CA PHE A 95 -26.23 -21.99 6.89
C PHE A 95 -25.44 -20.70 7.14
N ALA A 96 -24.75 -20.59 8.28
CA ALA A 96 -23.93 -19.43 8.61
C ALA A 96 -22.78 -19.24 7.60
N ILE A 97 -22.10 -20.31 7.20
CA ILE A 97 -21.04 -20.26 6.17
C ILE A 97 -21.62 -19.80 4.82
N CYS A 98 -22.72 -20.43 4.38
CA CYS A 98 -23.39 -20.03 3.15
C CYS A 98 -23.85 -18.58 3.19
N ALA A 99 -24.39 -18.11 4.32
CA ALA A 99 -24.79 -16.72 4.51
C ALA A 99 -23.60 -15.76 4.40
N LEU A 100 -22.46 -16.07 5.06
CA LEU A 100 -21.24 -15.26 4.95
C LEU A 100 -20.70 -15.20 3.51
N ILE A 101 -20.71 -16.33 2.80
CA ILE A 101 -20.32 -16.39 1.38
C ILE A 101 -21.27 -15.55 0.53
N SER A 102 -22.58 -15.67 0.72
CA SER A 102 -23.58 -14.87 0.00
C SER A 102 -23.43 -13.38 0.27
N ILE A 103 -23.16 -12.98 1.53
CA ILE A 103 -22.87 -11.60 1.90
C ILE A 103 -21.60 -11.12 1.18
N ALA A 104 -20.53 -11.92 1.14
CA ALA A 104 -19.31 -11.57 0.43
C ALA A 104 -19.54 -11.42 -1.09
N ILE A 105 -20.28 -12.34 -1.70
CA ILE A 105 -20.65 -12.31 -3.12
C ILE A 105 -21.51 -11.09 -3.43
N TYR A 106 -22.45 -10.72 -2.56
CA TYR A 106 -23.28 -9.53 -2.77
C TYR A 106 -22.50 -8.23 -2.61
N ASN A 107 -21.62 -8.14 -1.61
CA ASN A 107 -20.92 -6.90 -1.29
C ASN A 107 -19.70 -6.63 -2.17
N THR A 108 -19.15 -7.66 -2.83
CA THR A 108 -17.95 -7.49 -3.68
C THR A 108 -18.25 -6.68 -4.94
N PRO A 109 -19.25 -7.02 -5.79
CA PRO A 109 -19.57 -6.25 -6.99
C PRO A 109 -20.08 -4.84 -6.71
N ASN A 110 -20.78 -4.67 -5.58
CA ASN A 110 -21.31 -3.39 -5.14
C ASN A 110 -20.26 -2.45 -4.52
N ASN A 111 -18.99 -2.84 -4.53
CA ASN A 111 -17.88 -2.11 -3.92
C ASN A 111 -17.93 -1.91 -2.40
N ASN A 112 -18.96 -2.40 -1.72
CA ASN A 112 -19.17 -2.23 -0.28
C ASN A 112 -17.98 -2.75 0.54
N ILE A 113 -17.42 -3.90 0.16
CA ILE A 113 -16.23 -4.45 0.84
C ILE A 113 -15.03 -3.51 0.71
N TYR A 114 -14.77 -2.96 -0.47
CA TYR A 114 -13.62 -2.07 -0.67
C TYR A 114 -13.81 -0.72 0.04
N THR A 115 -15.03 -0.18 0.02
CA THR A 115 -15.38 1.03 0.78
C THR A 115 -15.23 0.79 2.28
N TRP A 116 -15.73 -0.34 2.79
CA TRP A 116 -15.55 -0.72 4.17
C TRP A 116 -14.06 -0.90 4.51
N LEU A 117 -13.24 -1.47 3.63
CA LEU A 117 -11.80 -1.61 3.83
C LEU A 117 -11.00 -0.31 3.67
N GLU A 118 -11.64 0.80 3.27
CA GLU A 118 -10.98 2.05 2.88
C GLU A 118 -9.93 1.84 1.78
N ASP A 119 -10.15 0.86 0.91
CA ASP A 119 -9.26 0.57 -0.22
C ASP A 119 -9.69 1.41 -1.44
N ALA A 120 -8.70 1.86 -2.21
CA ALA A 120 -8.91 2.54 -3.49
C ALA A 120 -9.34 1.56 -4.60
N LYS A 121 -9.12 0.25 -4.41
CA LYS A 121 -9.56 -0.80 -5.34
C LYS A 121 -11.08 -0.80 -5.48
N ARG A 122 -11.54 -1.16 -6.66
CA ARG A 122 -12.96 -1.34 -6.99
C ARG A 122 -13.11 -2.63 -7.78
N PHE A 123 -14.27 -3.26 -7.64
CA PHE A 123 -14.63 -4.43 -8.42
C PHE A 123 -14.72 -4.08 -9.91
N GLY A 124 -14.39 -5.06 -10.75
CA GLY A 124 -14.40 -4.94 -12.21
C GLY A 124 -13.00 -4.82 -12.81
N PHE A 125 -12.95 -4.50 -14.10
CA PHE A 125 -11.72 -4.42 -14.89
C PHE A 125 -11.19 -2.99 -15.02
N ASN A 126 -11.65 -2.08 -14.14
CA ASN A 126 -11.16 -0.71 -14.14
C ASN A 126 -9.69 -0.69 -13.72
N ILE A 127 -8.84 -0.17 -14.61
CA ILE A 127 -7.44 0.08 -14.31
C ILE A 127 -7.37 1.43 -13.60
N PRO A 128 -6.89 1.51 -12.35
CA PRO A 128 -6.73 2.80 -11.69
C PRO A 128 -5.79 3.69 -12.51
N ASP A 129 -6.21 4.93 -12.78
CA ASP A 129 -5.37 5.89 -13.51
C ASP A 129 -4.02 6.14 -12.81
N GLY A 130 -3.99 5.98 -11.48
CA GLY A 130 -2.83 6.29 -10.65
C GLY A 130 -2.33 7.70 -10.95
N ALA A 131 -1.02 7.85 -11.10
CA ALA A 131 -0.38 9.10 -11.48
C ALA A 131 -0.29 9.32 -13.02
N SER A 132 -0.98 8.52 -13.84
CA SER A 132 -0.87 8.62 -15.31
C SER A 132 -1.37 9.95 -15.87
N LYS A 133 -2.43 10.52 -15.28
CA LYS A 133 -2.96 11.83 -15.67
C LYS A 133 -1.98 12.96 -15.35
N ALA A 134 -1.32 12.90 -14.20
CA ALA A 134 -0.24 13.82 -13.85
C ALA A 134 0.95 13.73 -14.82
N VAL A 135 1.32 12.53 -15.25
CA VAL A 135 2.36 12.34 -16.27
C VAL A 135 1.95 12.97 -17.61
N GLU A 136 0.71 12.79 -18.03
CA GLU A 136 0.20 13.39 -19.25
C GLU A 136 0.22 14.92 -19.16
N PHE A 137 -0.13 15.49 -18.01
CA PHE A 137 -0.01 16.92 -17.76
C PHE A 137 1.44 17.43 -17.91
N VAL A 138 2.44 16.69 -17.40
CA VAL A 138 3.88 17.01 -17.59
C VAL A 138 4.23 17.03 -19.08
N LYS A 139 3.75 16.05 -19.86
CA LYS A 139 4.03 15.94 -21.31
C LYS A 139 3.39 17.07 -22.11
N GLN A 140 2.10 17.30 -21.91
CA GLN A 140 1.31 18.28 -22.67
C GLN A 140 1.83 19.71 -22.47
N ASN A 141 2.36 20.00 -21.28
CA ASN A 141 2.89 21.32 -20.94
C ASN A 141 4.41 21.42 -21.07
N ASN A 142 5.08 20.38 -21.58
CA ASN A 142 6.52 20.33 -21.78
C ASN A 142 7.32 20.74 -20.53
N ILE A 143 6.87 20.34 -19.34
CA ILE A 143 7.57 20.63 -18.08
C ILE A 143 8.91 19.88 -18.13
N ARG A 144 10.01 20.59 -17.87
CA ARG A 144 11.37 20.03 -17.96
C ARG A 144 11.93 19.75 -16.58
N GLY A 145 12.70 18.67 -16.47
CA GLY A 145 13.42 18.35 -15.24
C GLY A 145 14.60 19.29 -14.97
N PRO A 146 15.38 19.03 -13.91
CA PRO A 146 15.31 17.85 -13.03
C PRO A 146 14.04 17.76 -12.16
N VAL A 147 13.52 16.53 -11.98
CA VAL A 147 12.37 16.25 -11.12
C VAL A 147 12.82 15.77 -9.75
N PHE A 148 12.12 16.19 -8.70
CA PHE A 148 12.12 15.49 -7.42
C PHE A 148 10.82 14.70 -7.29
N ASN A 149 10.92 13.39 -7.14
CA ASN A 149 9.75 12.51 -6.99
C ASN A 149 9.91 11.60 -5.80
N ASN A 150 8.78 11.13 -5.25
CA ASN A 150 8.84 10.08 -4.24
C ASN A 150 8.98 8.68 -4.86
N PHE A 151 9.36 7.74 -4.01
CA PHE A 151 9.67 6.36 -4.36
C PHE A 151 8.54 5.65 -5.13
N ASP A 152 7.30 5.89 -4.73
CA ASP A 152 6.11 5.18 -5.25
C ASP A 152 5.80 5.47 -6.72
N VAL A 153 6.15 6.66 -7.21
CA VAL A 153 5.86 7.09 -8.60
C VAL A 153 7.06 6.98 -9.54
N GLY A 154 8.26 6.74 -9.01
CA GLY A 154 9.50 6.79 -9.81
C GLY A 154 9.49 5.82 -10.99
N SER A 155 9.07 4.57 -10.79
CA SER A 155 9.05 3.56 -11.87
C SER A 155 8.08 3.94 -12.99
N LEU A 156 6.94 4.58 -12.65
CA LEU A 156 6.00 5.11 -13.63
C LEU A 156 6.64 6.24 -14.47
N LEU A 157 7.31 7.18 -13.80
CA LEU A 157 8.00 8.28 -14.45
C LEU A 157 9.11 7.77 -15.39
N VAL A 158 9.90 6.77 -14.95
CA VAL A 158 10.88 6.10 -15.82
C VAL A 158 10.18 5.52 -17.04
N TRP A 159 9.11 4.74 -16.88
CA TRP A 159 8.41 4.12 -18.00
C TRP A 159 7.86 5.14 -19.00
N LYS A 160 7.33 6.27 -18.52
CA LYS A 160 6.60 7.21 -19.38
C LYS A 160 7.42 8.39 -19.90
N LEU A 161 8.51 8.76 -19.23
CA LEU A 161 9.24 10.02 -19.47
C LEU A 161 10.72 9.81 -19.82
N PHE A 162 11.27 8.60 -19.64
CA PHE A 162 12.60 8.26 -20.14
C PHE A 162 12.64 8.27 -21.68
N PRO A 163 13.75 8.69 -22.33
CA PRO A 163 15.00 9.21 -21.76
C PRO A 163 14.98 10.72 -21.46
N LYS A 164 13.90 11.43 -21.79
CA LYS A 164 13.83 12.90 -21.71
C LYS A 164 13.94 13.42 -20.28
N GLN A 165 13.49 12.63 -19.30
CA GLN A 165 13.57 12.97 -17.89
C GLN A 165 14.13 11.80 -17.08
N LYS A 166 15.04 12.12 -16.18
CA LYS A 166 15.57 11.18 -15.18
C LYS A 166 14.87 11.45 -13.85
N VAL A 167 14.48 10.37 -13.17
CA VAL A 167 13.87 10.42 -11.84
C VAL A 167 14.91 10.66 -10.75
N PHE A 168 14.46 11.16 -9.60
CA PHE A 168 15.31 11.28 -8.43
C PHE A 168 15.50 9.92 -7.73
N VAL A 169 14.41 9.14 -7.65
CA VAL A 169 14.39 7.78 -7.09
C VAL A 169 13.31 6.95 -7.79
N ASP A 170 13.42 5.62 -7.78
CA ASP A 170 12.34 4.71 -8.16
C ASP A 170 12.25 3.45 -7.30
N GLY A 171 11.27 2.59 -7.61
CA GLY A 171 10.89 1.41 -6.85
C GLY A 171 11.90 0.25 -6.83
N ARG A 172 13.15 0.48 -7.23
CA ARG A 172 14.25 -0.51 -7.26
C ARG A 172 15.27 -0.16 -6.18
N PRO A 173 14.99 -0.46 -4.89
CA PRO A 173 15.84 -0.04 -3.79
C PRO A 173 17.27 -0.57 -3.89
N GLU A 174 17.49 -1.70 -4.58
CA GLU A 174 18.80 -2.28 -4.87
C GLU A 174 19.66 -1.42 -5.81
N ALA A 175 19.04 -0.51 -6.58
CA ALA A 175 19.74 0.43 -7.46
C ALA A 175 20.25 1.68 -6.72
N TYR A 176 19.92 1.84 -5.43
CA TYR A 176 20.28 3.01 -4.63
C TYR A 176 20.99 2.56 -3.34
N SER A 177 22.01 3.30 -2.92
CA SER A 177 22.69 2.99 -1.66
C SER A 177 21.82 3.32 -0.45
N VAL A 178 22.03 2.60 0.67
CA VAL A 178 21.42 2.94 1.96
C VAL A 178 21.76 4.38 2.37
N ASP A 179 23.03 4.76 2.17
CA ASP A 179 23.54 6.10 2.43
C ASP A 179 22.76 7.19 1.66
N PHE A 180 22.39 6.95 0.40
CA PHE A 180 21.56 7.89 -0.35
C PHE A 180 20.21 8.12 0.33
N PHE A 181 19.56 7.05 0.79
CA PHE A 181 18.27 7.17 1.47
C PHE A 181 18.38 7.89 2.81
N GLU A 182 19.36 7.53 3.63
CA GLU A 182 19.50 8.02 5.00
C GLU A 182 20.11 9.43 5.08
N LYS A 183 20.99 9.80 4.15
CA LYS A 183 21.71 11.08 4.20
C LYS A 183 21.17 12.14 3.23
N ILE A 184 20.40 11.73 2.22
CA ILE A 184 19.94 12.62 1.15
C ILE A 184 18.41 12.57 0.99
N TYR A 185 17.85 11.45 0.51
CA TYR A 185 16.45 11.41 0.09
C TYR A 185 15.44 11.62 1.22
N LYS A 186 15.59 10.95 2.37
CA LYS A 186 14.71 11.17 3.53
C LYS A 186 14.96 12.53 4.20
N PRO A 187 16.22 12.95 4.45
CA PRO A 187 16.46 14.27 5.04
C PRO A 187 15.98 15.46 4.18
N MET A 188 16.00 15.33 2.85
CA MET A 188 15.39 16.32 1.94
C MET A 188 13.88 16.50 2.17
N GLN A 189 13.20 15.48 2.69
CA GLN A 189 11.77 15.51 2.94
C GLN A 189 11.43 15.96 4.36
N GLU A 190 12.31 15.68 5.33
CA GLU A 190 12.07 15.99 6.74
C GLU A 190 12.51 17.41 7.15
N ASN A 191 13.56 17.95 6.52
CA ASN A 191 14.17 19.19 6.94
C ASN A 191 14.12 20.26 5.83
N PRO A 192 13.39 21.38 6.02
CA PRO A 192 13.31 22.47 5.03
C PRO A 192 14.66 23.07 4.62
N ALA A 193 15.65 23.13 5.53
CA ALA A 193 16.98 23.64 5.21
C ALA A 193 17.75 22.66 4.30
N LEU A 194 17.61 21.35 4.52
CA LEU A 194 18.19 20.33 3.67
C LEU A 194 17.46 20.25 2.32
N TRP A 195 16.14 20.42 2.30
CA TRP A 195 15.39 20.61 1.06
C TRP A 195 15.96 21.77 0.25
N GLN A 196 16.14 22.95 0.87
CA GLN A 196 16.68 24.12 0.18
C GLN A 196 18.08 23.84 -0.38
N LYS A 197 18.98 23.32 0.44
CA LYS A 197 20.36 22.97 0.04
C LYS A 197 20.38 21.99 -1.14
N TYR A 198 19.71 20.85 -1.01
CA TYR A 198 19.81 19.79 -2.01
C TYR A 198 18.96 20.07 -3.25
N SER A 199 17.81 20.74 -3.13
CA SER A 199 17.02 21.14 -4.30
C SER A 199 17.78 22.12 -5.20
N GLU A 200 18.62 22.99 -4.61
CA GLU A 200 19.56 23.84 -5.36
C GLU A 200 20.72 23.03 -5.94
N GLN A 201 21.36 22.17 -5.14
CA GLN A 201 22.49 21.33 -5.58
C GLN A 201 22.11 20.44 -6.78
N TYR A 202 20.95 19.79 -6.73
CA TYR A 202 20.43 18.94 -7.80
C TYR A 202 19.66 19.71 -8.88
N LYS A 203 19.56 21.04 -8.74
CA LYS A 203 18.85 21.95 -9.66
C LYS A 203 17.42 21.50 -9.94
N ILE A 204 16.71 21.02 -8.91
CA ILE A 204 15.33 20.55 -9.04
C ILE A 204 14.47 21.70 -9.60
N ASN A 205 13.75 21.41 -10.68
CA ASN A 205 12.86 22.36 -11.35
C ASN A 205 11.40 22.12 -10.96
N TYR A 206 10.99 20.88 -10.76
CA TYR A 206 9.63 20.55 -10.36
C TYR A 206 9.59 19.33 -9.44
N VAL A 207 8.54 19.25 -8.64
CA VAL A 207 8.21 18.14 -7.75
C VAL A 207 7.06 17.36 -8.37
N PHE A 208 7.17 16.04 -8.40
CA PHE A 208 6.08 15.12 -8.79
C PHE A 208 5.90 14.11 -7.67
N PHE A 209 4.79 14.19 -6.93
CA PHE A 209 4.69 13.51 -5.65
C PHE A 209 3.34 12.83 -5.47
N ASP A 210 3.33 11.54 -5.12
CA ASP A 210 2.11 10.88 -4.63
C ASP A 210 1.88 11.30 -3.17
N TYR A 211 0.85 12.10 -2.94
CA TYR A 211 0.56 12.65 -1.62
C TYR A 211 -0.11 11.63 -0.68
N LYS A 212 -0.39 10.41 -1.15
CA LYS A 212 -0.83 9.28 -0.32
C LYS A 212 0.32 8.51 0.34
N ASP A 213 1.57 8.88 0.06
CA ASP A 213 2.73 8.31 0.74
C ASP A 213 2.58 8.47 2.26
N ILE A 214 2.55 7.33 2.94
CA ILE A 214 2.17 7.24 4.35
C ILE A 214 3.34 7.50 5.31
N THR A 215 4.56 7.60 4.77
CA THR A 215 5.79 7.71 5.55
C THR A 215 5.89 9.04 6.31
N PRO A 216 6.63 9.12 7.44
CA PRO A 216 6.68 10.35 8.23
C PRO A 216 7.35 11.48 7.45
N TRP A 217 8.41 11.15 6.70
CA TRP A 217 9.15 12.09 5.88
C TRP A 217 8.28 12.68 4.77
N ALA A 218 7.43 11.88 4.09
CA ALA A 218 6.53 12.40 3.07
C ALA A 218 5.50 13.38 3.65
N LYS A 219 4.92 13.06 4.83
CA LYS A 219 4.00 13.97 5.53
C LYS A 219 4.68 15.29 5.89
N SER A 220 5.88 15.23 6.46
CA SER A 220 6.70 16.42 6.76
C SER A 220 7.00 17.22 5.50
N PHE A 221 7.36 16.56 4.41
CA PHE A 221 7.66 17.22 3.15
C PHE A 221 6.46 17.98 2.61
N LEU A 222 5.29 17.34 2.54
CA LEU A 222 4.05 17.96 2.06
C LEU A 222 3.67 19.17 2.91
N PHE A 223 3.74 19.05 4.23
CA PHE A 223 3.45 20.17 5.15
C PHE A 223 4.38 21.36 4.90
N ASN A 224 5.68 21.10 4.74
CA ASN A 224 6.69 22.14 4.57
C ASN A 224 6.71 22.75 3.16
N ILE A 225 6.58 21.94 2.11
CA ILE A 225 6.71 22.38 0.71
C ILE A 225 5.57 23.32 0.32
N PHE A 226 4.36 23.10 0.84
CA PHE A 226 3.22 23.97 0.57
C PHE A 226 3.32 25.35 1.23
N GLN A 227 4.15 25.50 2.25
CA GLN A 227 4.45 26.79 2.88
C GLN A 227 5.63 27.50 2.20
N ASN A 228 6.32 26.84 1.27
CA ASN A 228 7.51 27.39 0.64
C ASN A 228 7.13 28.24 -0.61
N PRO A 229 7.29 29.57 -0.57
CA PRO A 229 6.90 30.44 -1.69
C PRO A 229 7.73 30.23 -2.97
N LYS A 230 8.86 29.52 -2.89
CA LYS A 230 9.66 29.14 -4.06
C LYS A 230 9.02 28.01 -4.88
N TRP A 231 7.97 27.36 -4.40
CA TRP A 231 7.32 26.22 -5.06
C TRP A 231 5.83 26.48 -5.21
N THR A 232 5.32 26.45 -6.45
CA THR A 232 3.91 26.71 -6.74
C THR A 232 3.21 25.43 -7.18
N LEU A 233 2.09 25.11 -6.54
CA LEU A 233 1.22 24.01 -6.95
C LEU A 233 0.54 24.34 -8.29
N ILE A 234 0.74 23.49 -9.30
CA ILE A 234 0.18 23.67 -10.65
C ILE A 234 -0.69 22.51 -11.11
N TYR A 235 -0.70 21.41 -10.37
CA TYR A 235 -1.52 20.24 -10.67
C TYR A 235 -1.85 19.48 -9.40
N ARG A 236 -3.08 18.98 -9.32
CA ARG A 236 -3.52 18.03 -8.30
C ARG A 236 -4.59 17.11 -8.91
N ASP A 237 -4.46 15.81 -8.65
CA ASP A 237 -5.53 14.83 -8.86
C ASP A 237 -5.84 14.06 -7.57
N ASN A 238 -6.44 12.88 -7.68
CA ASN A 238 -6.82 12.02 -6.56
C ASN A 238 -5.64 11.35 -5.84
N SER A 239 -4.40 11.47 -6.33
CA SER A 239 -3.21 10.83 -5.77
C SER A 239 -1.95 11.68 -5.86
N THR A 240 -1.83 12.52 -6.88
CA THR A 240 -0.58 13.17 -7.24
C THR A 240 -0.71 14.69 -7.21
N ILE A 241 0.38 15.34 -6.80
CA ILE A 241 0.58 16.77 -6.97
C ILE A 241 1.81 17.05 -7.85
N ILE A 242 1.78 18.18 -8.54
CA ILE A 242 2.96 18.73 -9.21
C ILE A 242 3.18 20.15 -8.72
N LEU A 243 4.36 20.41 -8.17
CA LEU A 243 4.81 21.76 -7.85
C LEU A 243 5.92 22.18 -8.81
N LEU A 244 5.85 23.42 -9.28
CA LEU A 244 6.85 24.00 -10.16
C LEU A 244 7.63 25.08 -9.41
N LYS A 245 8.96 25.10 -9.58
CA LYS A 245 9.79 26.12 -8.96
C LYS A 245 9.45 27.49 -9.54
N ASN A 246 9.26 28.48 -8.67
CA ASN A 246 8.92 29.83 -9.06
C ASN A 246 10.17 30.56 -9.59
N THR A 247 10.43 30.39 -10.88
CA THR A 247 11.49 31.06 -11.63
C THR A 247 10.89 31.79 -12.84
N ASP A 248 11.67 32.67 -13.47
CA ASP A 248 11.22 33.41 -14.65
C ASP A 248 10.86 32.47 -15.82
N GLU A 249 11.61 31.38 -16.00
CA GLU A 249 11.37 30.38 -17.06
C GLU A 249 10.02 29.65 -16.88
N ASN A 250 9.59 29.48 -15.64
CA ASN A 250 8.35 28.78 -15.30
C ASN A 250 7.14 29.72 -15.17
N ARG A 251 7.34 31.04 -15.22
CA ARG A 251 6.30 32.04 -14.93
C ARG A 251 5.06 31.88 -15.81
N THR A 252 5.23 31.59 -17.09
CA THR A 252 4.11 31.37 -18.03
C THR A 252 3.25 30.17 -17.62
N LEU A 253 3.89 29.05 -17.24
CA LEU A 253 3.18 27.85 -16.80
C LEU A 253 2.51 28.06 -15.44
N ILE A 254 3.20 28.74 -14.52
CA ILE A 254 2.65 29.08 -13.20
C ILE A 254 1.42 29.95 -13.33
N ASN A 255 1.47 31.02 -14.12
CA ASN A 255 0.32 31.91 -14.30
C ASN A 255 -0.89 31.21 -14.91
N ARG A 256 -0.66 30.19 -15.74
CA ARG A 256 -1.73 29.43 -16.40
C ARG A 256 -2.40 28.40 -15.48
N PHE A 257 -1.63 27.76 -14.60
CA PHE A 257 -2.09 26.56 -13.88
C PHE A 257 -2.04 26.65 -12.36
N LYS A 258 -1.57 27.77 -11.79
CA LYS A 258 -1.48 27.95 -10.34
C LYS A 258 -2.83 27.60 -9.68
N LEU A 259 -2.76 26.71 -8.71
CA LEU A 259 -3.87 26.37 -7.84
C LEU A 259 -3.68 27.10 -6.50
N ASN A 260 -4.72 27.75 -6.02
CA ASN A 260 -4.74 28.31 -4.67
C ASN A 260 -5.19 27.21 -3.69
N PHE A 261 -4.59 27.19 -2.49
CA PHE A 261 -5.10 26.39 -1.39
C PHE A 261 -6.42 27.01 -0.93
N ILE A 262 -7.52 26.25 -1.02
CA ILE A 262 -8.78 26.50 -0.31
C ILE A 262 -8.86 25.44 0.78
#